data_AF-A0A9P5QY19-F1
#
_entry.id   AF-A0A9P5QY19-F1
#
_cell.length_a   1.000
_cell.length_b   1.000
_cell.length_c   1.000
_cell.angle_alpha   90.00
_cell.angle_beta   90.00
_cell.angle_gamma   90.00
#
_symmetry.space_group_name_H-M   'P 1'
#
loop_
_entity.id
_entity.type
_entity.pdbx_description
1 polymer ?
#
loop_
_entity_poly.entity_id
_entity_poly.type
_entity_poly.pdbx_seq_one_letter_code
_entity_poly.pdbx_strand_id
1 'polypeptide(L)'
;TGYDSLVATRTQLLDLLVSQIPPHKIHFSKRIVSFTANKDEVVIRCADDTTYNGDVLIGADGAFSKIRELLYKQVAKKGILPRQDAVAVAADVAAASVVAAATSAMDDVEVTAEAEGEALKGGHIHLVGVTRELDVEKFPILAEEDSRCETVVGNSLPHSWSYFTVPGNRICWAVNMEIDDNTLREQRARAASSLPPRSPPSPTPSSPSRLSVSSADTLFSTAANLGWESEGSNTVAHSLLVAEDCRTFQLPMGGTLADLMDATPKDQMARAISEETLFETWHHGRTLLIGDACHRMFPNAAHQGATNAIQDAVVLANLFNDLPSASSENLVELFKDFQAYRYPHAKAQMLMNRKVDRILSGQTWTESLMRKFFVRYMSKVYQHFCDTKTLADRPQATFLPLVESRGHIHALPQKGHKVFGADTHGKH
;
A
#
# COMPACT_ATOMS: atom_id res chain seq x y z
N THR A 1 14.59 -17.31 6.22
CA THR A 1 14.02 -18.24 5.23
C THR A 1 15.05 -19.09 4.50
N GLY A 2 16.37 -18.89 4.69
CA GLY A 2 17.38 -19.57 3.87
C GLY A 2 17.47 -19.04 2.43
N TYR A 3 16.84 -17.88 2.19
CA TYR A 3 16.82 -17.14 0.94
C TYR A 3 17.22 -15.71 1.25
N ASP A 4 18.01 -15.11 0.37
CA ASP A 4 18.45 -13.73 0.50
C ASP A 4 17.29 -12.78 0.19
N SER A 5 17.28 -11.63 0.86
CA SER A 5 16.36 -10.55 0.52
C SER A 5 16.86 -9.84 -0.73
N LEU A 6 16.05 -9.86 -1.79
CA LEU A 6 16.38 -9.18 -3.03
C LEU A 6 15.73 -7.81 -3.09
N VAL A 7 16.53 -6.80 -3.41
CA VAL A 7 16.06 -5.45 -3.69
C VAL A 7 16.17 -5.20 -5.19
N ALA A 8 15.07 -4.79 -5.80
CA ALA A 8 15.02 -4.42 -7.21
C ALA A 8 14.24 -3.12 -7.36
N THR A 9 14.60 -2.30 -8.34
CA THR A 9 13.75 -1.16 -8.68
C THR A 9 12.43 -1.67 -9.26
N ARG A 10 11.33 -0.96 -8.95
CA ARG A 10 10.00 -1.31 -9.48
C ARG A 10 10.01 -1.41 -11.01
N THR A 11 10.68 -0.47 -11.68
CA THR A 11 10.78 -0.44 -13.14
C THR A 11 11.48 -1.68 -13.68
N GLN A 12 12.65 -2.04 -13.16
CA GLN A 12 13.37 -3.23 -13.62
C GLN A 12 12.58 -4.53 -13.39
N LEU A 13 11.91 -4.65 -12.24
CA LEU A 13 11.07 -5.81 -11.96
C LEU A 13 9.88 -5.89 -12.93
N LEU A 14 9.21 -4.76 -13.19
CA LEU A 14 8.10 -4.71 -14.15
C LEU A 14 8.58 -5.01 -15.57
N ASP A 15 9.69 -4.44 -16.01
CA ASP A 15 10.27 -4.68 -17.33
C ASP A 15 10.58 -6.16 -17.52
N LEU A 16 11.17 -6.80 -16.49
CA LEU A 16 11.44 -8.24 -16.49
C LEU A 16 10.15 -9.06 -16.58
N LEU A 17 9.12 -8.73 -15.80
CA LEU A 17 7.84 -9.45 -15.84
C LEU A 17 7.13 -9.27 -17.19
N VAL A 18 7.11 -8.05 -17.72
CA VAL A 18 6.51 -7.72 -19.02
C VAL A 18 7.26 -8.44 -20.15
N SER A 19 8.58 -8.57 -20.08
CA SER A 19 9.36 -9.27 -21.10
C SER A 19 9.04 -10.76 -21.21
N GLN A 20 8.45 -11.36 -20.18
CA GLN A 20 8.01 -12.76 -20.20
C GLN A 20 6.61 -12.95 -20.79
N ILE A 21 5.88 -11.87 -21.06
CA ILE A 21 4.50 -11.93 -21.57
C ILE A 21 4.51 -11.63 -23.08
N PRO A 22 3.86 -12.47 -23.91
CA PRO A 22 3.75 -12.18 -25.34
C PRO A 22 3.15 -10.78 -25.60
N PRO A 23 3.80 -9.92 -26.40
CA PRO A 23 3.41 -8.52 -26.54
C PRO A 23 1.95 -8.31 -26.97
N HIS A 24 1.40 -9.23 -27.78
CA HIS A 24 0.01 -9.16 -28.25
C HIS A 24 -1.04 -9.37 -27.15
N LYS A 25 -0.66 -9.87 -25.97
CA LYS A 25 -1.54 -10.00 -24.80
C LYS A 25 -1.56 -8.74 -23.93
N ILE A 26 -0.67 -7.78 -24.19
CA ILE A 26 -0.54 -6.56 -23.40
C ILE A 26 -1.02 -5.38 -24.25
N HIS A 27 -2.06 -4.68 -23.76
CA HIS A 27 -2.61 -3.51 -24.41
C HIS A 27 -2.37 -2.28 -23.54
N PHE A 28 -1.32 -1.52 -23.87
CA PHE A 28 -1.04 -0.23 -23.22
C PHE A 28 -2.04 0.85 -23.65
N SER A 29 -2.10 1.93 -22.88
CA SER A 29 -3.01 3.06 -23.10
C SER A 29 -4.51 2.69 -23.05
N LYS A 30 -4.85 1.53 -22.48
CA LYS A 30 -6.23 1.05 -22.30
C LYS A 30 -6.70 1.25 -20.86
N ARG A 31 -7.19 2.46 -20.56
CA ARG A 31 -7.77 2.76 -19.24
C ARG A 31 -9.22 2.31 -19.18
N ILE A 32 -9.58 1.40 -18.28
CA ILE A 32 -10.96 0.95 -18.09
C ILE A 32 -11.79 2.06 -17.44
N VAL A 33 -12.97 2.35 -18.00
CA VAL A 33 -13.90 3.36 -17.48
C VAL A 33 -15.20 2.76 -16.97
N SER A 34 -15.62 1.61 -17.52
CA SER A 34 -16.80 0.87 -17.10
C SER A 34 -16.67 -0.60 -17.49
N PHE A 35 -17.40 -1.47 -16.79
CA PHE A 35 -17.59 -2.86 -17.22
C PHE A 35 -19.01 -3.31 -16.90
N THR A 36 -19.47 -4.32 -17.65
CA THR A 36 -20.71 -5.06 -17.39
C THR A 36 -20.38 -6.54 -17.31
N ALA A 37 -20.89 -7.22 -16.29
CA ALA A 37 -20.72 -8.66 -16.13
C ALA A 37 -22.10 -9.33 -16.11
N ASN A 38 -22.29 -10.35 -16.94
CA ASN A 38 -23.45 -11.23 -16.89
C ASN A 38 -23.03 -12.64 -16.41
N LYS A 39 -23.87 -13.66 -16.60
CA LYS A 39 -23.57 -15.03 -16.16
C LYS A 39 -22.57 -15.75 -17.06
N ASP A 40 -22.23 -15.23 -18.22
CA ASP A 40 -21.44 -15.91 -19.24
C ASP A 40 -20.15 -15.14 -19.58
N GLU A 41 -20.20 -13.80 -19.54
CA GLU A 41 -19.07 -12.95 -19.93
C GLU A 41 -18.98 -11.66 -19.09
N VAL A 42 -17.82 -11.03 -19.19
CA VAL A 42 -17.53 -9.66 -18.77
C VAL A 42 -17.12 -8.86 -20.00
N VAL A 43 -17.74 -7.69 -20.16
CA VAL A 43 -17.43 -6.72 -21.20
C VAL A 43 -16.86 -5.47 -20.53
N ILE A 44 -15.62 -5.12 -20.86
CA ILE A 44 -14.99 -3.88 -20.41
C ILE A 44 -15.04 -2.82 -21.51
N ARG A 45 -15.19 -1.55 -21.12
CA ARG A 45 -15.06 -0.38 -22.00
C ARG A 45 -13.90 0.47 -21.53
N CYS A 46 -13.05 0.83 -22.47
CA CYS A 46 -11.89 1.69 -22.26
C CYS A 46 -12.20 3.16 -22.58
N ALA A 47 -11.36 4.07 -22.09
CA ALA A 47 -11.49 5.51 -22.29
C ALA A 47 -11.36 5.95 -23.76
N ASP A 48 -10.75 5.13 -24.60
CA ASP A 48 -10.62 5.32 -26.05
C ASP A 48 -11.77 4.66 -26.83
N ASP A 49 -12.88 4.37 -26.15
CA ASP A 49 -14.07 3.69 -26.66
C ASP A 49 -13.86 2.25 -27.16
N THR A 50 -12.66 1.68 -27.00
CA THR A 50 -12.46 0.25 -27.30
C THR A 50 -13.12 -0.65 -26.26
N THR A 51 -13.58 -1.82 -26.70
CA THR A 51 -14.26 -2.81 -25.87
C THR A 51 -13.58 -4.16 -25.96
N TYR A 52 -13.55 -4.89 -24.85
CA TYR A 52 -13.03 -6.25 -24.80
C TYR A 52 -14.00 -7.14 -24.03
N ASN A 53 -14.12 -8.38 -24.48
CA ASN A 53 -14.93 -9.41 -23.85
C ASN A 53 -14.02 -10.48 -23.27
N GLY A 54 -14.41 -11.08 -22.15
CA GLY A 54 -13.73 -12.22 -21.55
C GLY A 54 -14.57 -12.89 -20.48
N ASP A 55 -14.16 -14.07 -20.03
CA ASP A 55 -14.94 -14.84 -19.04
C ASP A 55 -14.82 -14.26 -17.63
N VAL A 56 -13.72 -13.57 -17.33
CA VAL A 56 -13.38 -13.08 -16.00
C VAL A 56 -12.68 -11.73 -16.08
N LEU A 57 -12.94 -10.88 -15.09
CA LEU A 57 -12.23 -9.61 -14.89
C LEU A 57 -11.47 -9.64 -13.57
N ILE A 58 -10.14 -9.49 -13.64
CA ILE A 58 -9.27 -9.38 -12.46
C ILE A 58 -8.84 -7.92 -12.30
N GLY A 59 -9.27 -7.28 -11.22
CA GLY A 59 -8.87 -5.93 -10.81
C GLY A 59 -7.54 -5.97 -10.07
N ALA A 60 -6.44 -5.73 -10.80
CA ALA A 60 -5.09 -5.58 -10.28
C ALA A 60 -4.57 -4.13 -10.45
N ASP A 61 -5.47 -3.15 -10.42
CA ASP A 61 -5.25 -1.73 -10.73
C ASP A 61 -4.87 -0.88 -9.50
N GLY A 62 -4.44 -1.55 -8.42
CA GLY A 62 -3.74 -0.94 -7.30
C GLY A 62 -4.64 -0.21 -6.29
N ALA A 63 -4.01 0.60 -5.44
CA ALA A 63 -4.65 1.28 -4.32
C ALA A 63 -5.90 2.06 -4.73
N PHE A 64 -5.85 2.85 -5.81
CA PHE A 64 -6.97 3.66 -6.31
C PHE A 64 -7.79 2.92 -7.39
N SER A 65 -8.07 1.64 -7.14
CA SER A 65 -8.73 0.75 -8.10
C SER A 65 -10.06 1.29 -8.62
N LYS A 66 -10.10 1.55 -9.93
CA LYS A 66 -11.33 1.87 -10.65
C LYS A 66 -12.22 0.64 -10.75
N ILE A 67 -11.64 -0.55 -10.85
CA ILE A 67 -12.40 -1.81 -10.87
C ILE A 67 -13.14 -2.01 -9.55
N ARG A 68 -12.49 -1.76 -8.39
CA ARG A 68 -13.15 -1.80 -7.07
C ARG A 68 -14.30 -0.81 -7.00
N GLU A 69 -14.08 0.44 -7.41
CA GLU A 69 -15.14 1.47 -7.42
C GLU A 69 -16.37 1.01 -8.22
N LEU A 70 -16.15 0.48 -9.44
CA LEU A 70 -17.23 0.02 -10.32
C LEU A 70 -17.92 -1.25 -9.77
N LEU A 71 -17.15 -2.19 -9.22
CA LEU A 71 -17.66 -3.39 -8.56
C LEU A 71 -18.57 -2.99 -7.40
N TYR A 72 -18.13 -2.08 -6.53
CA TYR A 72 -18.89 -1.69 -5.34
C TYR A 72 -20.17 -0.94 -5.70
N LYS A 73 -20.21 -0.19 -6.80
CA LYS A 73 -21.48 0.36 -7.31
C LYS A 73 -22.49 -0.74 -7.63
N GLN A 74 -22.04 -1.84 -8.23
CA GLN A 74 -22.93 -2.96 -8.57
C GLN A 74 -23.38 -3.72 -7.31
N VAL A 75 -22.49 -3.92 -6.35
CA VAL A 75 -22.76 -4.61 -5.08
C VAL A 75 -23.66 -3.76 -4.17
N ALA A 76 -23.42 -2.46 -4.07
CA ALA A 76 -24.23 -1.51 -3.30
C ALA A 76 -25.67 -1.42 -3.84
N LYS A 77 -25.86 -1.40 -5.16
CA LYS A 77 -27.20 -1.46 -5.78
C LYS A 77 -27.98 -2.72 -5.43
N LYS A 78 -27.31 -3.78 -5.00
CA LYS A 78 -27.93 -5.03 -4.54
C LYS A 78 -28.16 -5.06 -3.03
N GLY A 79 -27.75 -4.03 -2.29
CA GLY A 79 -27.94 -3.94 -0.83
C GLY A 79 -27.06 -4.90 -0.02
N ILE A 80 -25.96 -5.39 -0.58
CA ILE A 80 -25.09 -6.41 0.05
C ILE A 80 -23.66 -5.93 0.28
N LEU A 81 -23.36 -4.64 0.08
CA LEU A 81 -22.04 -4.09 0.34
C LEU A 81 -21.85 -3.91 1.86
N PRO A 82 -20.81 -4.49 2.49
CA PRO A 82 -20.54 -4.30 3.91
C PRO A 82 -20.32 -2.83 4.26
N ARG A 83 -20.77 -2.43 5.46
CA ARG A 83 -20.65 -1.05 5.95
C ARG A 83 -19.20 -0.58 6.00
N GLN A 84 -18.28 -1.45 6.41
CA GLN A 84 -16.85 -1.11 6.47
C GLN A 84 -16.29 -0.73 5.09
N ASP A 85 -16.66 -1.48 4.04
CA ASP A 85 -16.24 -1.21 2.67
C ASP A 85 -16.86 0.09 2.12
N ALA A 86 -18.13 0.34 2.44
CA ALA A 86 -18.81 1.57 2.07
C ALA A 86 -18.13 2.81 2.70
N VAL A 87 -17.74 2.72 3.98
CA VAL A 87 -17.02 3.79 4.69
C VAL A 87 -15.62 3.98 4.12
N ALA A 88 -14.89 2.89 3.85
CA ALA A 88 -13.54 2.97 3.28
C ALA A 88 -13.54 3.64 1.89
N VAL A 89 -14.53 3.35 1.05
CA VAL A 89 -14.68 4.04 -0.24
C VAL A 89 -15.13 5.49 -0.09
N ALA A 90 -15.93 5.81 0.94
CA ALA A 90 -16.29 7.19 1.27
C ALA A 90 -15.10 8.02 1.80
N ALA A 91 -14.07 7.38 2.36
CA ALA A 91 -12.82 8.03 2.75
C ALA A 91 -11.90 8.30 1.54
N ASP A 92 -11.91 7.42 0.53
CA ASP A 92 -11.10 7.52 -0.70
C ASP A 92 -11.63 8.57 -1.73
N VAL A 93 -12.65 9.39 -1.41
CA VAL A 93 -13.51 10.03 -2.45
C VAL A 93 -12.78 10.98 -3.39
N ALA A 94 -12.63 10.48 -4.62
CA ALA A 94 -13.04 11.14 -5.87
C ALA A 94 -14.34 10.52 -6.47
N ALA A 95 -15.02 9.59 -5.79
CA ALA A 95 -16.17 8.83 -6.33
C ALA A 95 -17.52 9.20 -5.67
N ALA A 96 -17.98 10.44 -5.83
CA ALA A 96 -19.25 10.95 -5.27
C ALA A 96 -20.50 10.08 -5.52
N SER A 97 -20.53 9.33 -6.64
CA SER A 97 -21.68 8.47 -7.01
C SER A 97 -21.83 7.17 -6.20
N VAL A 98 -20.75 6.63 -5.59
CA VAL A 98 -20.82 5.39 -4.79
C VAL A 98 -21.46 5.68 -3.44
N VAL A 99 -21.06 6.80 -2.83
CA VAL A 99 -21.58 7.27 -1.54
C VAL A 99 -23.07 7.51 -1.63
N ALA A 100 -23.55 8.23 -2.65
CA ALA A 100 -24.98 8.49 -2.82
C ALA A 100 -25.83 7.20 -2.90
N ALA A 101 -25.34 6.17 -3.60
CA ALA A 101 -26.03 4.89 -3.72
C ALA A 101 -26.00 4.06 -2.42
N ALA A 102 -24.89 4.13 -1.67
CA ALA A 102 -24.77 3.48 -0.37
C ALA A 102 -25.63 4.17 0.70
N THR A 103 -25.63 5.51 0.73
CA THR A 103 -26.43 6.31 1.67
C THR A 103 -27.93 6.14 1.43
N SER A 104 -28.39 6.08 0.18
CA SER A 104 -29.82 5.82 -0.13
C SER A 104 -30.31 4.42 0.27
N ALA A 105 -29.39 3.48 0.50
CA ALA A 105 -29.72 2.13 0.98
C ALA A 105 -29.70 2.03 2.52
N MET A 106 -29.31 3.10 3.22
CA MET A 106 -29.08 3.15 4.67
C MET A 106 -30.14 3.99 5.43
N ASP A 107 -31.23 4.40 4.78
CA ASP A 107 -32.21 5.38 5.30
C ASP A 107 -32.98 4.97 6.59
N ASP A 108 -32.80 3.77 7.14
CA ASP A 108 -33.54 3.28 8.33
C ASP A 108 -32.66 3.00 9.57
N VAL A 109 -31.44 3.53 9.64
CA VAL A 109 -30.62 3.42 10.87
C VAL A 109 -30.17 4.79 11.34
N GLU A 110 -30.85 5.27 12.38
CA GLU A 110 -30.44 6.41 13.21
C GLU A 110 -28.94 6.28 13.52
N VAL A 111 -28.14 7.27 13.08
CA VAL A 111 -26.69 7.30 13.30
C VAL A 111 -26.45 7.60 14.79
N THR A 112 -26.61 6.59 15.62
CA THR A 112 -26.10 6.61 16.99
C THR A 112 -24.59 6.42 16.91
N ALA A 113 -23.86 7.33 17.56
CA ALA A 113 -22.41 7.44 17.54
C ALA A 113 -21.68 6.31 18.31
N GLU A 114 -22.29 5.13 18.46
CA GLU A 114 -21.79 4.02 19.29
C GLU A 114 -21.49 2.74 18.50
N ALA A 115 -21.18 2.88 17.21
CA ALA A 115 -20.58 1.83 16.39
C ALA A 115 -19.33 2.35 15.65
N GLU A 116 -18.38 2.92 16.38
CA GLU A 116 -16.98 2.96 15.96
C GLU A 116 -16.41 1.53 16.05
N GLY A 117 -16.86 0.63 15.17
CA GLY A 117 -16.22 -0.66 14.98
C GLY A 117 -14.83 -0.39 14.40
N GLU A 118 -13.79 -0.42 15.26
CA GLU A 118 -12.36 -0.32 14.97
C GLU A 118 -12.05 0.25 13.57
N ALA A 119 -12.51 1.47 13.27
CA ALA A 119 -12.05 2.21 12.10
C ALA A 119 -10.65 2.73 12.45
N LEU A 120 -9.71 1.79 12.32
CA LEU A 120 -8.26 1.84 12.22
C LEU A 120 -7.71 3.28 12.14
N LYS A 121 -7.21 3.75 13.30
CA LYS A 121 -6.63 5.09 13.54
C LYS A 121 -5.24 5.23 12.90
N GLY A 122 -4.92 6.44 12.42
CA GLY A 122 -3.61 6.86 11.93
C GLY A 122 -3.45 6.75 10.40
N GLY A 123 -3.39 7.90 9.72
CA GLY A 123 -2.82 7.97 8.37
C GLY A 123 -1.32 8.26 8.46
N HIS A 124 -0.60 8.15 7.36
CA HIS A 124 0.84 8.40 7.38
C HIS A 124 1.31 9.23 6.19
N ILE A 125 2.28 10.11 6.44
CA ILE A 125 3.02 10.81 5.40
C ILE A 125 4.35 10.08 5.20
N HIS A 126 4.63 9.78 3.94
CA HIS A 126 5.92 9.31 3.47
C HIS A 126 6.59 10.41 2.67
N LEU A 127 7.83 10.70 3.03
CA LEU A 127 8.75 11.41 2.17
C LEU A 127 9.78 10.41 1.69
N VAL A 128 9.87 10.19 0.38
CA VAL A 128 10.79 9.23 -0.21
C VAL A 128 11.66 9.89 -1.26
N GLY A 129 12.87 9.38 -1.43
CA GLY A 129 13.81 9.89 -2.42
C GLY A 129 14.82 8.85 -2.87
N VAL A 130 15.34 9.04 -4.09
CA VAL A 130 16.51 8.32 -4.59
C VAL A 130 17.59 9.35 -4.90
N THR A 131 18.78 9.20 -4.33
CA THR A 131 19.88 10.13 -4.59
C THR A 131 20.40 10.01 -6.02
N ARG A 132 21.07 11.05 -6.50
CA ARG A 132 22.10 10.90 -7.54
C ARG A 132 23.27 10.08 -7.02
N GLU A 133 24.23 9.80 -7.89
CA GLU A 133 25.48 9.14 -7.50
C GLU A 133 26.14 9.89 -6.33
N LEU A 134 26.50 9.16 -5.29
CA LEU A 134 27.12 9.67 -4.07
C LEU A 134 28.59 9.29 -4.03
N ASP A 135 29.34 10.09 -3.29
CA ASP A 135 30.76 9.85 -3.03
C ASP A 135 30.94 8.65 -2.08
N VAL A 136 31.65 7.64 -2.56
CA VAL A 136 31.95 6.40 -1.83
C VAL A 136 32.91 6.65 -0.66
N GLU A 137 33.78 7.66 -0.72
CA GLU A 137 34.64 8.01 0.41
C GLU A 137 33.82 8.56 1.59
N LYS A 138 32.78 9.34 1.27
CA LYS A 138 31.84 9.87 2.26
C LYS A 138 30.87 8.81 2.77
N PHE A 139 30.44 7.89 1.90
CA PHE A 139 29.53 6.79 2.23
C PHE A 139 30.14 5.43 1.85
N PRO A 140 31.07 4.89 2.67
CA PRO A 140 31.78 3.64 2.35
C PRO A 140 30.87 2.42 2.16
N ILE A 141 29.68 2.45 2.74
CA ILE A 141 28.62 1.43 2.59
C ILE A 141 28.22 1.18 1.12
N LEU A 142 28.49 2.14 0.23
CA LEU A 142 28.22 2.02 -1.20
C LEU A 142 29.21 1.11 -1.94
N ALA A 143 30.38 0.85 -1.35
CA ALA A 143 31.38 -0.08 -1.90
C ALA A 143 31.07 -1.54 -1.56
N GLU A 144 30.09 -1.80 -0.69
CA GLU A 144 29.70 -3.16 -0.32
C GLU A 144 29.01 -3.86 -1.51
N GLU A 145 29.28 -5.16 -1.67
CA GLU A 145 28.67 -5.97 -2.73
C GLU A 145 27.16 -6.16 -2.49
N ASP A 146 26.77 -6.28 -1.21
CA ASP A 146 25.39 -6.47 -0.79
C ASP A 146 24.67 -5.15 -0.51
N SER A 147 23.37 -5.11 -0.81
CA SER A 147 22.53 -3.97 -0.43
C SER A 147 22.31 -3.94 1.08
N ARG A 148 22.52 -2.78 1.69
CA ARG A 148 22.22 -2.53 3.11
C ARG A 148 20.85 -1.90 3.21
N CYS A 149 19.99 -2.46 4.06
CA CYS A 149 18.67 -1.92 4.36
C CYS A 149 18.56 -1.71 5.86
N GLU A 150 18.44 -0.47 6.30
CA GLU A 150 18.33 -0.13 7.71
C GLU A 150 17.10 0.75 7.97
N THR A 151 16.45 0.49 9.10
CA THR A 151 15.40 1.36 9.64
C THR A 151 15.92 1.94 10.94
N VAL A 152 15.98 3.26 11.01
CA VAL A 152 16.44 4.03 12.14
C VAL A 152 15.24 4.68 12.82
N VAL A 153 15.27 4.62 14.15
CA VAL A 153 14.17 5.04 15.01
C VAL A 153 14.67 6.22 15.86
N GLY A 154 14.10 7.40 15.68
CA GLY A 154 14.62 8.64 16.29
C GLY A 154 14.41 8.72 17.81
N ASN A 155 15.39 9.16 18.58
CA ASN A 155 15.29 9.13 20.05
C ASN A 155 14.26 10.12 20.66
N SER A 156 14.01 11.25 20.00
CA SER A 156 13.27 12.40 20.55
C SER A 156 11.93 12.69 19.87
N LEU A 157 11.77 12.30 18.61
CA LEU A 157 10.57 12.52 17.81
C LEU A 157 9.98 11.17 17.37
N PRO A 158 8.66 11.07 17.12
CA PRO A 158 7.99 9.84 16.66
C PRO A 158 8.28 9.53 15.18
N HIS A 159 9.45 9.93 14.67
CA HIS A 159 9.86 9.68 13.30
C HIS A 159 10.66 8.38 13.21
N SER A 160 10.40 7.63 12.14
CA SER A 160 11.29 6.59 11.67
C SER A 160 11.75 6.96 10.26
N TRP A 161 13.01 6.64 9.96
CA TRP A 161 13.53 6.77 8.62
C TRP A 161 14.23 5.48 8.24
N SER A 162 14.16 5.11 6.97
CA SER A 162 14.87 3.97 6.44
C SER A 162 15.70 4.39 5.24
N TYR A 163 16.73 3.62 4.97
CA TYR A 163 17.52 3.77 3.76
C TYR A 163 17.94 2.41 3.23
N PHE A 164 18.13 2.36 1.92
CA PHE A 164 18.67 1.21 1.23
C PHE A 164 19.67 1.61 0.15
N THR A 165 20.81 0.93 0.13
CA THR A 165 21.80 1.11 -0.96
C THR A 165 21.28 0.43 -2.22
N VAL A 166 21.48 1.09 -3.37
CA VAL A 166 21.07 0.57 -4.68
C VAL A 166 22.20 0.75 -5.70
N PRO A 167 22.21 -0.05 -6.79
CA PRO A 167 23.29 0.01 -7.77
C PRO A 167 23.57 1.42 -8.33
N GLY A 168 24.86 1.67 -8.59
CA GLY A 168 25.36 2.94 -9.12
C GLY A 168 25.66 3.96 -8.03
N ASN A 169 26.18 3.53 -6.88
CA ASN A 169 26.53 4.37 -5.72
C ASN A 169 25.40 5.30 -5.29
N ARG A 170 24.17 4.78 -5.22
CA ARG A 170 22.98 5.55 -4.87
C ARG A 170 22.33 5.01 -3.61
N ILE A 171 21.59 5.89 -2.94
CA ILE A 171 20.81 5.56 -1.75
C ILE A 171 19.37 5.94 -2.01
N CYS A 172 18.48 5.01 -1.74
CA CYS A 172 17.07 5.32 -1.57
C CYS A 172 16.81 5.54 -0.08
N TRP A 173 15.98 6.51 0.24
CA TRP A 173 15.64 6.85 1.62
C TRP A 173 14.15 7.12 1.75
N ALA A 174 13.61 6.87 2.94
CA ALA A 174 12.23 7.13 3.27
C ALA A 174 12.15 7.68 4.69
N VAL A 175 11.32 8.69 4.90
CA VAL A 175 10.90 9.17 6.21
C VAL A 175 9.42 8.84 6.34
N ASN A 176 9.07 8.10 7.37
CA ASN A 176 7.70 7.70 7.66
C ASN A 176 7.21 8.41 8.90
N MET A 177 5.99 8.94 8.81
CA MET A 177 5.38 9.70 9.89
C MET A 177 3.91 9.37 10.00
N GLU A 178 3.43 9.30 11.23
CA GLU A 178 2.01 9.22 11.52
C GLU A 178 1.41 10.63 11.55
N ILE A 179 0.24 10.81 10.94
CA ILE A 179 -0.55 12.04 11.02
C ILE A 179 -1.73 11.83 11.96
N ASP A 180 -2.09 12.88 12.69
CA ASP A 180 -3.24 12.86 13.58
C ASP A 180 -4.57 12.77 12.81
N ASP A 181 -5.60 12.27 13.49
CA ASP A 181 -6.92 12.00 12.90
C ASP A 181 -7.62 13.28 12.37
N ASN A 182 -7.34 14.46 12.93
CA ASN A 182 -7.95 15.70 12.46
C ASN A 182 -7.34 16.13 11.13
N THR A 183 -6.01 16.05 11.01
CA THR A 183 -5.29 16.27 9.76
C THR A 183 -5.78 15.30 8.68
N LEU A 184 -6.02 14.03 9.02
CA LEU A 184 -6.57 13.04 8.08
C LEU A 184 -7.99 13.37 7.62
N ARG A 185 -8.87 13.79 8.55
CA ARG A 185 -10.25 14.20 8.24
C ARG A 185 -10.30 15.43 7.32
N GLU A 186 -9.47 16.44 7.57
CA GLU A 186 -9.37 17.63 6.71
C GLU A 186 -8.92 17.29 5.28
N GLN A 187 -8.05 16.29 5.11
CA GLN A 187 -7.63 15.80 3.80
C GLN A 187 -8.75 15.09 3.06
N ARG A 188 -9.46 14.17 3.74
CA ARG A 188 -10.63 13.47 3.18
C ARG A 188 -11.69 14.45 2.69
N ALA A 189 -11.97 15.48 3.48
CA ALA A 189 -12.91 16.55 3.10
C ALA A 189 -12.46 17.32 1.86
N ARG A 190 -11.15 17.54 1.68
CA ARG A 190 -10.61 18.26 0.52
C ARG A 190 -10.58 17.43 -0.76
N ALA A 191 -10.18 16.16 -0.69
CA ALA A 191 -10.24 15.24 -1.84
C ALA A 191 -11.67 15.12 -2.38
N ALA A 192 -12.66 15.10 -1.48
CA ALA A 192 -14.07 15.14 -1.85
C ALA A 192 -14.51 16.48 -2.48
N SER A 193 -13.83 17.59 -2.17
CA SER A 193 -14.15 18.94 -2.64
C SER A 193 -13.48 19.36 -3.96
N SER A 194 -12.45 18.64 -4.42
CA SER A 194 -11.74 18.93 -5.68
C SER A 194 -12.53 18.49 -6.91
N LEU A 195 -13.69 19.11 -7.13
CA LEU A 195 -14.29 19.33 -8.45
C LEU A 195 -13.81 20.70 -8.96
N PRO A 196 -13.70 20.94 -10.28
CA PRO A 196 -13.18 22.21 -10.78
C PRO A 196 -14.10 23.36 -10.32
N PRO A 197 -13.56 24.44 -9.74
CA PRO A 197 -14.39 25.55 -9.30
C PRO A 197 -14.96 26.30 -10.51
N ARG A 198 -16.27 26.61 -10.46
CA ARG A 198 -16.82 27.76 -11.19
C ARG A 198 -16.17 29.01 -10.61
N SER A 199 -15.64 29.86 -11.51
CA SER A 199 -15.14 31.25 -11.37
C SER A 199 -15.07 31.87 -9.95
N PRO A 200 -13.96 32.53 -9.59
CA PRO A 200 -13.69 32.95 -8.21
C PRO A 200 -14.52 34.18 -7.79
N PRO A 201 -14.99 34.27 -6.54
CA PRO A 201 -15.19 35.55 -5.87
C PRO A 201 -13.91 35.99 -5.14
N SER A 202 -13.75 37.31 -5.06
CA SER A 202 -12.63 38.06 -4.48
C SER A 202 -12.33 37.73 -3.00
N PRO A 203 -11.07 37.86 -2.55
CA PRO A 203 -10.68 37.50 -1.19
C PRO A 203 -10.98 38.60 -0.17
N THR A 204 -11.49 38.21 0.99
CA THR A 204 -11.46 39.02 2.24
C THR A 204 -10.46 38.39 3.22
N PRO A 205 -9.60 39.19 3.89
CA PRO A 205 -8.57 38.66 4.76
C PRO A 205 -9.11 38.41 6.18
N SER A 206 -8.87 37.22 6.73
CA SER A 206 -8.93 36.97 8.18
C SER A 206 -7.58 36.43 8.66
N SER A 207 -7.09 37.03 9.75
CA SER A 207 -5.73 36.93 10.32
C SER A 207 -5.14 35.52 10.48
N PRO A 208 -3.83 35.34 10.22
CA PRO A 208 -3.07 34.18 10.65
C PRO A 208 -2.59 34.36 12.10
N SER A 209 -2.77 33.32 12.92
CA SER A 209 -2.06 33.17 14.20
C SER A 209 -0.56 33.03 13.95
N ARG A 210 0.24 33.87 14.62
CA ARG A 210 1.70 33.99 14.51
C ARG A 210 2.44 32.67 14.77
N LEU A 211 3.07 32.13 13.72
CA LEU A 211 4.36 31.46 13.84
C LEU A 211 5.44 32.55 13.98
N SER A 212 6.48 32.30 14.79
CA SER A 212 7.56 33.26 15.01
C SER A 212 8.38 33.47 13.72
N VAL A 213 8.87 34.69 13.53
CA VAL A 213 9.37 35.24 12.26
C VAL A 213 10.74 34.65 11.82
N SER A 214 11.31 33.66 12.51
CA SER A 214 12.55 33.00 12.06
C SER A 214 12.34 31.65 11.38
N SER A 215 11.22 30.97 11.61
CA SER A 215 10.93 29.64 11.04
C SER A 215 10.15 29.70 9.73
N ALA A 216 9.42 30.80 9.50
CA ALA A 216 8.66 31.00 8.26
C ALA A 216 9.58 31.14 7.04
N ASP A 217 10.65 31.93 7.13
CA ASP A 217 11.58 32.15 6.00
C ASP A 217 12.32 30.87 5.59
N THR A 218 12.71 30.04 6.57
CA THR A 218 13.32 28.72 6.32
C THR A 218 12.33 27.79 5.63
N LEU A 219 11.07 27.74 6.08
CA LEU A 219 10.02 26.92 5.48
C LEU A 219 9.69 27.33 4.04
N PHE A 220 9.62 28.63 3.76
CA PHE A 220 9.44 29.14 2.40
C PHE A 220 10.64 28.79 1.51
N SER A 221 11.87 28.85 2.03
CA SER A 221 13.06 28.43 1.29
C SER A 221 13.08 26.93 1.01
N THR A 222 12.67 26.09 1.96
CA THR A 222 12.56 24.63 1.79
C THR A 222 11.42 24.28 0.83
N ALA A 223 10.29 24.98 0.89
CA ALA A 223 9.18 24.85 -0.07
C ALA A 223 9.61 25.18 -1.51
N ALA A 224 10.36 26.28 -1.67
CA ALA A 224 10.93 26.73 -2.93
C ALA A 224 11.96 25.73 -3.48
N ASN A 225 12.83 25.25 -2.59
CA ASN A 225 13.83 24.25 -2.92
C ASN A 225 13.20 22.89 -3.29
N LEU A 226 12.04 22.53 -2.74
CA LEU A 226 11.32 21.30 -3.09
C LEU A 226 10.29 21.48 -4.22
N GLY A 227 9.99 22.71 -4.63
CA GLY A 227 9.02 23.00 -5.70
C GLY A 227 7.56 22.82 -5.28
N TRP A 228 7.26 22.95 -3.98
CA TRP A 228 5.91 22.76 -3.42
C TRP A 228 5.14 24.07 -3.20
N GLU A 229 5.63 25.18 -3.77
CA GLU A 229 5.10 26.53 -3.55
C GLU A 229 3.63 26.72 -3.96
N SER A 230 3.12 25.92 -4.91
CA SER A 230 1.76 26.06 -5.43
C SER A 230 0.68 25.33 -4.61
N GLU A 231 1.06 24.51 -3.63
CA GLU A 231 0.12 23.70 -2.84
C GLU A 231 -0.11 24.34 -1.45
N GLY A 232 -1.03 25.31 -1.37
CA GLY A 232 -1.41 25.98 -0.12
C GLY A 232 -2.17 25.07 0.86
N SER A 233 -1.50 24.11 1.50
CA SER A 233 -2.09 23.18 2.46
C SER A 233 -1.28 23.05 3.76
N ASN A 234 -1.96 22.98 4.91
CA ASN A 234 -1.37 22.64 6.22
C ASN A 234 -0.53 21.35 6.19
N THR A 235 -0.86 20.36 5.35
CA THR A 235 -0.06 19.14 5.17
C THR A 235 1.24 19.35 4.41
N VAL A 236 1.31 20.32 3.50
CA VAL A 236 2.56 20.70 2.83
C VAL A 236 3.44 21.42 3.83
N ALA A 237 2.89 22.35 4.62
CA ALA A 237 3.61 22.97 5.73
C ALA A 237 4.12 21.93 6.75
N HIS A 238 3.32 20.92 7.10
CA HIS A 238 3.73 19.82 7.98
C HIS A 238 4.85 18.98 7.35
N SER A 239 4.73 18.64 6.06
CA SER A 239 5.76 17.88 5.34
C SER A 239 7.07 18.67 5.20
N LEU A 240 6.99 19.99 5.08
CA LEU A 240 8.14 20.90 5.03
C LEU A 240 8.79 21.10 6.39
N LEU A 241 7.99 21.25 7.45
CA LEU A 241 8.46 21.26 8.84
C LEU A 241 9.21 19.97 9.16
N VAL A 242 8.65 18.83 8.77
CA VAL A 242 9.30 17.54 8.94
C VAL A 242 10.56 17.46 8.10
N ALA A 243 10.47 17.82 6.82
CA ALA A 243 11.62 17.79 5.92
C ALA A 243 12.78 18.56 6.55
N GLU A 244 12.51 19.69 7.21
CA GLU A 244 13.48 20.50 7.94
C GLU A 244 13.96 19.85 9.25
N ASP A 245 13.04 19.36 10.09
CA ASP A 245 13.36 18.69 11.36
C ASP A 245 14.24 17.46 11.15
N CYS A 246 13.96 16.70 10.07
CA CYS A 246 14.65 15.47 9.73
C CYS A 246 16.02 15.71 9.10
N ARG A 247 16.32 16.92 8.57
CA ARG A 247 17.66 17.22 7.99
C ARG A 247 18.78 16.96 8.98
N THR A 248 18.53 17.19 10.26
CA THR A 248 19.54 17.02 11.32
C THR A 248 19.77 15.56 11.72
N PHE A 249 18.99 14.61 11.18
CA PHE A 249 19.08 13.21 11.56
C PHE A 249 20.39 12.60 11.08
N GLN A 250 21.17 12.11 12.04
CA GLN A 250 22.42 11.40 11.79
C GLN A 250 22.12 10.00 11.25
N LEU A 251 22.86 9.62 10.22
CA LEU A 251 22.76 8.30 9.62
C LEU A 251 23.80 7.37 10.27
N PRO A 252 23.46 6.10 10.59
CA PRO A 252 24.42 5.12 11.10
C PRO A 252 25.65 4.93 10.20
N MET A 253 25.46 5.09 8.89
CA MET A 253 26.51 5.05 7.87
C MET A 253 27.38 6.32 7.77
N GLY A 254 27.18 7.30 8.63
CA GLY A 254 27.83 8.62 8.55
C GLY A 254 27.05 9.59 7.65
N GLY A 255 27.25 10.89 7.90
CA GLY A 255 26.46 11.96 7.28
C GLY A 255 25.07 12.10 7.89
N THR A 256 24.24 12.88 7.21
CA THR A 256 22.90 13.29 7.66
C THR A 256 21.85 13.01 6.61
N LEU A 257 20.59 12.97 7.01
CA LEU A 257 19.49 12.89 6.05
C LEU A 257 19.49 14.11 5.10
N ALA A 258 19.96 15.28 5.54
CA ALA A 258 20.15 16.45 4.67
C ALA A 258 21.05 16.12 3.48
N ASP A 259 22.15 15.39 3.71
CA ASP A 259 23.08 14.99 2.65
C ASP A 259 22.40 14.15 1.57
N LEU A 260 21.47 13.27 1.97
CA LEU A 260 20.68 12.47 1.04
C LEU A 260 19.63 13.32 0.32
N MET A 261 18.89 14.15 1.05
CA MET A 261 17.86 15.03 0.49
C MET A 261 18.43 16.00 -0.55
N ASP A 262 19.58 16.59 -0.29
CA ASP A 262 20.25 17.53 -1.20
C ASP A 262 20.89 16.86 -2.41
N ALA A 263 21.19 15.57 -2.28
CA ALA A 263 21.63 14.73 -3.38
C ALA A 263 20.49 14.15 -4.21
N THR A 264 19.24 14.22 -3.75
CA THR A 264 18.07 13.71 -4.48
C THR A 264 17.56 14.73 -5.50
N PRO A 265 17.53 14.39 -6.81
CA PRO A 265 16.85 15.20 -7.81
C PRO A 265 15.37 15.39 -7.45
N LYS A 266 14.81 16.58 -7.72
CA LYS A 266 13.43 16.90 -7.31
C LYS A 266 12.39 15.96 -7.92
N ASP A 267 12.61 15.51 -9.15
CA ASP A 267 11.77 14.54 -9.86
C ASP A 267 11.87 13.11 -9.30
N GLN A 268 12.90 12.83 -8.50
CA GLN A 268 13.12 11.57 -7.79
C GLN A 268 12.72 11.65 -6.31
N MET A 269 12.10 12.77 -5.89
CA MET A 269 11.54 12.94 -4.55
C MET A 269 10.02 12.90 -4.64
N ALA A 270 9.39 12.09 -3.79
CA ALA A 270 7.95 11.98 -3.76
C ALA A 270 7.40 12.05 -2.34
N ARG A 271 6.23 12.65 -2.22
CA ARG A 271 5.41 12.63 -1.02
C ARG A 271 4.19 11.76 -1.27
N ALA A 272 3.94 10.81 -0.37
CA ALA A 272 2.74 9.99 -0.42
C ALA A 272 2.03 10.02 0.93
N ILE A 273 0.71 10.08 0.91
CA ILE A 273 -0.11 9.82 2.09
C ILE A 273 -0.75 8.46 1.88
N SER A 274 -0.53 7.56 2.83
CA SER A 274 -1.04 6.20 2.74
C SER A 274 -2.00 5.93 3.89
N GLU A 275 -3.13 5.31 3.56
CA GLU A 275 -4.00 4.67 4.53
C GLU A 275 -3.93 3.16 4.30
N GLU A 276 -3.86 2.38 5.37
CA GLU A 276 -3.88 0.92 5.27
C GLU A 276 -5.34 0.42 5.28
N THR A 277 -5.72 -0.38 4.28
CA THR A 277 -7.13 -0.79 4.11
C THR A 277 -7.22 -2.25 3.70
N LEU A 278 -7.95 -3.04 4.49
CA LEU A 278 -8.37 -4.39 4.14
C LEU A 278 -9.88 -4.37 3.90
N PHE A 279 -10.28 -4.60 2.66
CA PHE A 279 -11.67 -4.66 2.26
C PHE A 279 -12.26 -6.04 2.55
N GLU A 280 -13.57 -6.14 2.80
CA GLU A 280 -14.27 -7.42 2.98
C GLU A 280 -14.80 -7.97 1.65
N THR A 281 -15.15 -7.11 0.70
CA THR A 281 -15.67 -7.48 -0.61
C THR A 281 -14.53 -7.54 -1.62
N TRP A 282 -14.04 -8.74 -1.93
CA TRP A 282 -12.96 -8.94 -2.91
C TRP A 282 -13.49 -9.34 -4.28
N HIS A 283 -14.70 -9.88 -4.37
CA HIS A 283 -15.25 -10.37 -5.62
C HIS A 283 -16.77 -10.22 -5.68
N HIS A 284 -17.31 -10.21 -6.89
CA HIS A 284 -18.74 -10.35 -7.16
C HIS A 284 -18.97 -10.78 -8.60
N GLY A 285 -19.85 -11.76 -8.80
CA GLY A 285 -20.09 -12.36 -10.12
C GLY A 285 -18.78 -12.87 -10.73
N ARG A 286 -18.43 -12.37 -11.92
CA ARG A 286 -17.22 -12.72 -12.69
C ARG A 286 -16.05 -11.75 -12.47
N THR A 287 -16.06 -10.97 -11.39
CA THR A 287 -15.02 -9.97 -11.09
C THR A 287 -14.36 -10.26 -9.75
N LEU A 288 -13.03 -10.28 -9.72
CA LEU A 288 -12.19 -10.47 -8.53
C LEU A 288 -11.16 -9.33 -8.42
N LEU A 289 -10.84 -8.88 -7.21
CA LEU A 289 -9.80 -7.91 -6.88
C LEU A 289 -8.59 -8.62 -6.25
N ILE A 290 -7.37 -8.19 -6.59
CA ILE A 290 -6.12 -8.69 -6.01
C ILE A 290 -5.15 -7.55 -5.66
N GLY A 291 -4.16 -7.81 -4.80
CA GLY A 291 -3.14 -6.84 -4.41
C GLY A 291 -3.74 -5.64 -3.68
N ASP A 292 -3.15 -4.45 -3.91
CA ASP A 292 -3.62 -3.21 -3.28
C ASP A 292 -5.06 -2.82 -3.67
N ALA A 293 -5.66 -3.49 -4.67
CA ALA A 293 -7.06 -3.29 -5.00
C ALA A 293 -8.02 -3.84 -3.92
N CYS A 294 -7.62 -4.83 -3.12
CA CYS A 294 -8.45 -5.41 -2.04
C CYS A 294 -7.77 -5.47 -0.67
N HIS A 295 -6.45 -5.30 -0.59
CA HIS A 295 -5.72 -5.20 0.67
C HIS A 295 -4.50 -4.28 0.51
N ARG A 296 -4.75 -2.98 0.65
CA ARG A 296 -3.74 -1.92 0.60
C ARG A 296 -2.91 -1.94 1.88
N MET A 297 -1.65 -2.35 1.75
CA MET A 297 -0.71 -2.47 2.87
C MET A 297 0.14 -1.22 3.04
N PHE A 298 0.48 -0.92 4.29
CA PHE A 298 1.35 0.20 4.65
C PHE A 298 2.85 -0.17 4.54
N PRO A 299 3.75 0.71 4.03
CA PRO A 299 5.12 0.32 3.71
C PRO A 299 6.15 0.28 4.87
N ASN A 300 5.76 0.47 6.14
CA ASN A 300 6.73 0.82 7.20
C ASN A 300 7.80 -0.19 7.64
N ALA A 301 7.78 -1.46 7.23
CA ALA A 301 8.85 -2.36 7.71
C ALA A 301 9.23 -3.60 6.87
N ALA A 302 8.56 -3.93 5.76
CA ALA A 302 8.89 -5.20 5.08
C ALA A 302 8.47 -5.29 3.60
N HIS A 303 8.17 -4.15 2.94
CA HIS A 303 7.75 -4.14 1.53
C HIS A 303 6.63 -5.16 1.20
N GLN A 304 5.73 -5.42 2.16
CA GLN A 304 4.82 -6.57 2.09
C GLN A 304 3.72 -6.42 1.04
N GLY A 305 3.39 -5.21 0.59
CA GLY A 305 2.36 -5.01 -0.44
C GLY A 305 2.69 -5.75 -1.75
N ALA A 306 3.90 -5.55 -2.26
CA ALA A 306 4.35 -6.22 -3.49
C ALA A 306 4.43 -7.75 -3.32
N THR A 307 4.98 -8.21 -2.19
CA THR A 307 5.05 -9.65 -1.86
C THR A 307 3.65 -10.26 -1.79
N ASN A 308 2.68 -9.58 -1.16
CA ASN A 308 1.29 -10.04 -1.12
C ASN A 308 0.66 -10.13 -2.49
N ALA A 309 0.84 -9.10 -3.34
CA ALA A 309 0.31 -9.12 -4.69
C ALA A 309 0.90 -10.27 -5.53
N ILE A 310 2.17 -10.61 -5.34
CA ILE A 310 2.80 -11.77 -6.00
C ILE A 310 2.22 -13.07 -5.44
N GLN A 311 2.05 -13.19 -4.12
CA GLN A 311 1.38 -14.35 -3.50
C GLN A 311 -0.04 -14.54 -4.03
N ASP A 312 -0.80 -13.46 -4.19
CA ASP A 312 -2.15 -13.50 -4.78
C ASP A 312 -2.09 -14.06 -6.20
N ALA A 313 -1.16 -13.57 -7.03
CA ALA A 313 -1.01 -14.03 -8.40
C ALA A 313 -0.68 -15.53 -8.47
N VAL A 314 0.19 -16.03 -7.58
CA VAL A 314 0.54 -17.47 -7.51
C VAL A 314 -0.66 -18.32 -7.09
N VAL A 315 -1.35 -17.93 -6.02
CA VAL A 315 -2.54 -18.67 -5.54
C VAL A 315 -3.64 -18.66 -6.61
N LEU A 316 -3.87 -17.51 -7.24
CA LEU A 316 -4.85 -17.38 -8.30
C LEU A 316 -4.49 -18.22 -9.53
N ALA A 317 -3.21 -18.28 -9.91
CA ALA A 317 -2.73 -19.12 -11.01
C ALA A 317 -2.97 -20.62 -10.75
N ASN A 318 -2.72 -21.09 -9.53
CA ASN A 318 -3.01 -22.48 -9.15
C ASN A 318 -4.50 -22.78 -9.27
N LEU A 319 -5.34 -21.90 -8.72
CA LEU A 319 -6.78 -22.06 -8.76
C LEU A 319 -7.33 -22.06 -10.20
N PHE A 320 -6.81 -21.21 -11.08
CA PHE A 320 -7.19 -21.21 -12.50
C PHE A 320 -6.68 -22.43 -13.26
N ASN A 321 -5.48 -22.92 -12.94
CA ASN A 321 -4.94 -24.13 -13.54
C ASN A 321 -5.82 -25.36 -13.25
N ASP A 322 -6.45 -25.38 -12.07
CA ASP A 322 -7.32 -26.46 -11.62
C ASP A 322 -8.81 -26.22 -11.97
N LEU A 323 -9.13 -25.11 -12.65
CA LEU A 323 -10.51 -24.73 -12.99
C LEU A 323 -11.04 -25.61 -14.14
N PRO A 324 -12.12 -26.41 -13.94
CA PRO A 324 -12.63 -27.32 -14.96
C PRO A 324 -13.35 -26.58 -16.10
N SER A 325 -14.02 -25.47 -15.79
CA SER A 325 -14.66 -24.59 -16.77
C SER A 325 -14.91 -23.21 -16.19
N ALA A 326 -14.99 -22.19 -17.05
CA ALA A 326 -15.28 -20.81 -16.67
C ALA A 326 -16.79 -20.52 -16.46
N SER A 327 -17.54 -21.49 -15.93
CA SER A 327 -18.94 -21.26 -15.53
C SER A 327 -19.01 -20.25 -14.37
N SER A 328 -20.14 -19.54 -14.26
CA SER A 328 -20.34 -18.58 -13.17
C SER A 328 -20.21 -19.23 -11.80
N GLU A 329 -20.75 -20.44 -11.65
CA GLU A 329 -20.71 -21.20 -10.40
C GLU A 329 -19.27 -21.53 -10.01
N ASN A 330 -18.47 -22.05 -10.96
CA ASN A 330 -17.09 -22.43 -10.70
C ASN A 330 -16.21 -21.22 -10.39
N LEU A 331 -16.41 -20.09 -11.09
CA LEU A 331 -15.67 -18.86 -10.82
C LEU A 331 -16.01 -18.28 -9.44
N VAL A 332 -17.28 -18.30 -9.04
CA VAL A 332 -17.69 -17.82 -7.71
C VAL A 332 -17.12 -18.71 -6.61
N GLU A 333 -17.07 -20.03 -6.81
CA GLU A 333 -16.42 -20.96 -5.87
C GLU A 333 -14.91 -20.71 -5.81
N LEU A 334 -14.24 -20.56 -6.95
CA LEU A 334 -12.83 -20.21 -7.04
C LEU A 334 -12.50 -18.92 -6.27
N PHE A 335 -13.31 -17.86 -6.44
CA PHE A 335 -13.08 -16.59 -5.75
C PHE A 335 -13.28 -16.68 -4.24
N LYS A 336 -14.24 -17.51 -3.79
CA LYS A 336 -14.43 -17.79 -2.36
C LYS A 336 -13.22 -18.52 -1.78
N ASP A 337 -12.71 -19.52 -2.48
CA ASP A 337 -11.53 -20.27 -2.05
C ASP A 337 -10.27 -19.38 -2.03
N PHE A 338 -10.11 -18.53 -3.04
CA PHE A 338 -9.06 -17.52 -3.07
C PHE A 338 -9.12 -16.60 -1.86
N GLN A 339 -10.29 -16.00 -1.59
CA GLN A 339 -10.46 -15.07 -0.47
C GLN A 339 -10.31 -15.80 0.88
N ALA A 340 -10.85 -17.01 1.03
CA ALA A 340 -10.72 -17.80 2.25
C ALA A 340 -9.26 -18.16 2.57
N TYR A 341 -8.44 -18.39 1.54
CA TYR A 341 -7.01 -18.58 1.71
C TYR A 341 -6.30 -17.25 2.03
N ARG A 342 -6.43 -16.23 1.18
CA ARG A 342 -5.59 -15.03 1.24
C ARG A 342 -6.00 -14.01 2.32
N TYR A 343 -7.29 -13.84 2.60
CA TYR A 343 -7.77 -12.82 3.53
C TYR A 343 -7.19 -12.97 4.95
N PRO A 344 -7.15 -14.17 5.58
CA PRO A 344 -6.53 -14.33 6.89
C PRO A 344 -5.03 -13.98 6.91
N HIS A 345 -4.30 -14.31 5.85
CA HIS A 345 -2.88 -14.00 5.71
C HIS A 345 -2.64 -12.49 5.58
N ALA A 346 -3.37 -11.83 4.68
CA ALA A 346 -3.34 -10.38 4.52
C ALA A 346 -3.71 -9.67 5.84
N LYS A 347 -4.79 -10.11 6.52
CA LYS A 347 -5.22 -9.55 7.80
C LYS A 347 -4.16 -9.71 8.90
N ALA A 348 -3.53 -10.89 9.00
CA ALA A 348 -2.51 -11.13 10.00
C ALA A 348 -1.28 -10.24 9.79
N GLN A 349 -0.85 -10.05 8.55
CA GLN A 349 0.24 -9.17 8.18
C GLN A 349 -0.09 -7.69 8.44
N MET A 350 -1.29 -7.24 8.06
CA MET A 350 -1.78 -5.89 8.35
C MET A 350 -1.78 -5.59 9.86
N LEU A 351 -2.36 -6.50 10.67
CA LEU A 351 -2.39 -6.34 12.12
C LEU A 351 -1.00 -6.37 12.76
N MET A 352 -0.06 -7.15 12.21
CA MET A 352 1.32 -7.17 12.67
C MET A 352 2.02 -5.85 12.33
N ASN A 353 1.89 -5.37 11.08
CA ASN A 353 2.48 -4.10 10.65
C ASN A 353 2.02 -2.95 11.53
N ARG A 354 0.72 -2.87 11.86
CA ARG A 354 0.19 -1.87 12.79
C ARG A 354 0.76 -1.96 14.20
N LYS A 355 0.93 -3.17 14.73
CA LYS A 355 1.50 -3.36 16.07
C LYS A 355 2.96 -2.90 16.10
N VAL A 356 3.73 -3.26 15.08
CA VAL A 356 5.12 -2.82 14.92
C VAL A 356 5.16 -1.30 14.79
N ASP A 357 4.34 -0.73 13.93
CA ASP A 357 4.28 0.72 13.69
C ASP A 357 3.95 1.50 14.98
N ARG A 358 2.93 1.08 15.73
CA ARG A 358 2.57 1.70 17.02
C ARG A 358 3.69 1.63 18.05
N ILE A 359 4.44 0.52 18.09
CA ILE A 359 5.60 0.39 18.97
C ILE A 359 6.73 1.32 18.50
N LEU A 360 6.93 1.45 17.18
CA LEU A 360 7.96 2.32 16.61
C LEU A 360 7.61 3.81 16.74
N SER A 361 6.33 4.19 16.70
CA SER A 361 5.89 5.58 16.91
C SER A 361 5.95 6.01 18.37
N GLY A 362 5.78 5.08 19.32
CA GLY A 362 6.08 5.33 20.74
C GLY A 362 5.17 6.36 21.42
N GLN A 363 3.93 6.53 20.94
CA GLN A 363 3.04 7.65 21.31
C GLN A 363 2.67 7.69 22.80
N THR A 364 2.55 6.53 23.45
CA THR A 364 2.32 6.43 24.89
C THR A 364 3.62 6.20 25.65
N TRP A 365 3.65 6.50 26.96
CA TRP A 365 4.81 6.18 27.80
C TRP A 365 5.15 4.67 27.79
N THR A 366 4.14 3.80 27.77
CA THR A 366 4.33 2.35 27.65
C THR A 366 4.91 1.96 26.29
N GLU A 367 4.45 2.56 25.20
CA GLU A 367 5.00 2.33 23.86
C GLU A 367 6.40 2.92 23.73
N SER A 368 6.69 4.09 24.30
CA SER A 368 8.03 4.68 24.35
C SER A 368 9.03 3.82 25.15
N LEU A 369 8.58 3.21 26.25
CA LEU A 369 9.39 2.26 27.01
C LEU A 369 9.59 0.96 26.21
N MET A 370 8.51 0.43 25.64
CA MET A 370 8.56 -0.72 24.75
C MET A 370 9.47 -0.44 23.57
N ARG A 371 9.43 0.72 22.92
CA ARG A 371 10.29 1.14 21.81
C ARG A 371 11.77 1.09 22.16
N LYS A 372 12.15 1.65 23.31
CA LYS A 372 13.54 1.60 23.82
C LYS A 372 14.00 0.17 24.10
N PHE A 373 13.11 -0.68 24.60
CA PHE A 373 13.38 -2.10 24.80
C PHE A 373 13.32 -2.90 23.49
N PHE A 374 12.44 -2.52 22.57
CA PHE A 374 12.11 -3.23 21.34
C PHE A 374 13.25 -3.09 20.34
N VAL A 375 13.66 -1.85 20.06
CA VAL A 375 14.78 -1.55 19.15
C VAL A 375 16.12 -2.08 19.68
N ARG A 376 16.32 -2.10 21.01
CA ARG A 376 17.61 -2.45 21.62
C ARG A 376 17.74 -3.91 22.07
N TYR A 377 16.63 -4.54 22.48
CA TYR A 377 16.63 -5.85 23.15
C TYR A 377 15.64 -6.85 22.54
N MET A 378 14.93 -6.55 21.45
CA MET A 378 14.16 -7.59 20.75
C MET A 378 15.11 -8.66 20.28
N SER A 379 15.09 -9.76 21.00
CA SER A 379 15.98 -10.87 20.78
C SER A 379 15.75 -11.47 19.40
N LYS A 380 16.75 -12.19 18.89
CA LYS A 380 16.63 -13.07 17.72
C LYS A 380 15.39 -13.96 17.79
N VAL A 381 14.86 -14.27 18.99
CA VAL A 381 13.66 -15.09 19.20
C VAL A 381 12.38 -14.38 18.73
N TYR A 382 12.22 -13.08 19.00
CA TYR A 382 11.05 -12.36 18.52
C TYR A 382 11.13 -12.06 17.03
N GLN A 383 12.31 -11.69 16.52
CA GLN A 383 12.53 -11.59 15.08
C GLN A 383 12.20 -12.92 14.39
N HIS A 384 12.68 -14.04 14.93
CA HIS A 384 12.32 -15.37 14.44
C HIS A 384 10.80 -15.66 14.53
N PHE A 385 10.12 -15.22 15.59
CA PHE A 385 8.66 -15.34 15.70
C PHE A 385 7.92 -14.50 14.63
N CYS A 386 8.33 -13.26 14.40
CA CYS A 386 7.78 -12.41 13.34
C CYS A 386 8.04 -13.01 11.96
N ASP A 387 9.25 -13.46 11.70
CA ASP A 387 9.65 -14.06 10.43
C ASP A 387 8.89 -15.37 10.17
N THR A 388 8.70 -16.22 11.19
CA THR A 388 7.89 -17.44 11.05
C THR A 388 6.41 -17.15 10.80
N LYS A 389 5.89 -16.00 11.23
CA LYS A 389 4.49 -15.61 10.94
C LYS A 389 4.33 -14.94 9.58
N THR A 390 5.33 -14.20 9.13
CA THR A 390 5.26 -13.39 7.90
C THR A 390 5.82 -14.10 6.67
N LEU A 391 6.84 -14.96 6.86
CA LEU A 391 7.59 -15.62 5.78
C LEU A 391 7.30 -17.13 5.66
N ALA A 392 6.46 -17.69 6.52
CA ALA A 392 6.12 -19.11 6.41
C ALA A 392 5.06 -19.38 5.33
N ASP A 393 4.15 -18.45 5.06
CA ASP A 393 3.25 -18.54 3.89
C ASP A 393 4.04 -18.21 2.62
N ARG A 394 4.33 -19.25 1.83
CA ARG A 394 5.11 -19.18 0.58
C ARG A 394 4.43 -20.07 -0.46
N PRO A 395 3.26 -19.68 -0.98
CA PRO A 395 2.59 -20.44 -2.01
C PRO A 395 3.51 -20.58 -3.21
N GLN A 396 3.56 -21.78 -3.78
CA GLN A 396 4.31 -22.08 -5.00
C GLN A 396 3.34 -22.39 -6.14
N ALA A 397 3.75 -22.14 -7.37
CA ALA A 397 2.98 -22.56 -8.53
C ALA A 397 3.05 -24.10 -8.63
N THR A 398 1.93 -24.80 -8.41
CA THR A 398 1.88 -26.26 -8.31
C THR A 398 2.17 -26.98 -9.62
N PHE A 399 2.06 -26.26 -10.74
CA PHE A 399 2.36 -26.73 -12.08
C PHE A 399 3.81 -26.45 -12.52
N LEU A 400 4.65 -25.90 -11.65
CA LEU A 400 6.09 -25.68 -11.87
C LEU A 400 6.94 -26.55 -10.93
N PRO A 401 8.23 -26.77 -11.24
CA PRO A 401 9.14 -27.43 -10.31
C PRO A 401 9.16 -26.74 -8.95
N LEU A 402 8.87 -27.50 -7.89
CA LEU A 402 8.85 -26.96 -6.53
C LEU A 402 10.26 -26.55 -6.09
N VAL A 403 10.34 -25.38 -5.48
CA VAL A 403 11.55 -24.84 -4.88
C VAL A 403 11.76 -25.53 -3.53
N GLU A 404 12.98 -26.00 -3.33
CA GLU A 404 13.43 -26.69 -2.12
C GLU A 404 13.20 -25.85 -0.85
N SER A 405 12.69 -26.44 0.23
CA SER A 405 12.60 -25.71 1.51
C SER A 405 13.99 -25.57 2.14
N ARG A 406 14.52 -24.34 2.16
CA ARG A 406 15.81 -24.01 2.79
C ARG A 406 15.63 -23.21 4.09
N GLY A 407 16.70 -23.15 4.88
CA GLY A 407 16.79 -22.34 6.10
C GLY A 407 15.96 -22.84 7.29
N HIS A 408 15.99 -22.08 8.38
CA HIS A 408 15.35 -22.45 9.67
C HIS A 408 13.85 -22.14 9.76
N ILE A 409 13.29 -21.46 8.75
CA ILE A 409 11.85 -21.14 8.70
C ILE A 409 11.26 -22.06 7.64
N HIS A 410 10.49 -23.05 8.09
CA HIS A 410 9.81 -23.99 7.21
C HIS A 410 8.59 -23.32 6.56
N ALA A 411 8.35 -23.65 5.28
CA ALA A 411 7.15 -23.19 4.60
C ALA A 411 5.95 -23.90 5.23
N LEU A 412 4.84 -23.19 5.40
CA LEU A 412 3.58 -23.84 5.72
C LEU A 412 3.26 -24.81 4.58
N PRO A 413 2.71 -26.00 4.88
CA PRO A 413 2.20 -26.88 3.85
C PRO A 413 1.23 -26.09 2.98
N GLN A 414 1.46 -26.09 1.67
CA GLN A 414 0.51 -25.51 0.75
C GLN A 414 -0.76 -26.35 0.85
N LYS A 415 -1.80 -25.77 1.47
CA LYS A 415 -3.07 -26.45 1.61
C LYS A 415 -3.60 -26.73 0.21
N GLY A 416 -3.93 -27.98 -0.08
CA GLY A 416 -4.75 -28.28 -1.26
C GLY A 416 -6.02 -27.43 -1.18
N HIS A 417 -6.38 -26.79 -2.29
CA HIS A 417 -7.68 -26.12 -2.38
C HIS A 417 -8.75 -27.21 -2.55
N LYS A 418 -9.98 -26.95 -2.08
CA LYS A 418 -11.09 -27.88 -2.29
C LYS A 418 -11.48 -27.80 -3.77
N VAL A 419 -10.80 -28.59 -4.59
CA VAL A 419 -11.14 -28.72 -6.01
C VAL A 419 -12.46 -29.47 -6.09
N PHE A 420 -13.59 -28.76 -6.21
CA PHE A 420 -14.86 -29.31 -6.71
C PHE A 420 -15.23 -30.72 -6.15
N GLY A 421 -15.03 -30.94 -4.84
CA GLY A 421 -15.33 -32.22 -4.17
C GLY A 421 -14.25 -33.32 -4.20
N ALA A 422 -13.06 -33.08 -4.76
CA ALA A 422 -11.91 -33.99 -4.72
C ALA A 422 -10.78 -33.39 -3.86
N ASP A 423 -10.47 -34.05 -2.74
CA ASP A 423 -9.28 -33.74 -1.95
C ASP A 423 -8.03 -33.98 -2.82
N THR A 424 -7.28 -32.92 -3.11
CA THR A 424 -5.96 -32.99 -3.77
C THR A 424 -4.84 -33.35 -2.79
N HIS A 425 -5.16 -34.12 -1.74
CA HIS A 425 -4.15 -34.83 -0.95
C HIS A 425 -3.53 -35.94 -1.82
N GLY A 426 -2.58 -35.59 -2.69
CA GLY A 426 -1.88 -36.62 -3.47
C GLY A 426 -1.05 -36.20 -4.68
N LYS A 427 -0.81 -34.91 -4.93
CA LYS A 427 0.25 -34.51 -5.88
C LYS A 427 1.31 -33.73 -5.11
N HIS A 428 2.26 -34.52 -4.60
CA HIS A 428 3.40 -34.14 -3.77
C HIS A 428 4.42 -33.28 -4.52
#